data_AF-A0A7S7NKA1-F1
#
_entry.id   AF-A0A7S7NKA1-F1
#
_cell.length_a   1.000
_cell.length_b   1.000
_cell.length_c   1.000
_cell.angle_alpha   90.00
_cell.angle_beta   90.00
_cell.angle_gamma   90.00
#
_symmetry.space_group_name_H-M   'P 1'
#
loop_
_entity.id
_entity.type
_entity.pdbx_description
1 polymer ?
#
loop_
_entity_poly.entity_id
_entity_poly.type
_entity_poly.pdbx_seq_one_letter_code
_entity_poly.pdbx_strand_id
1 'polypeptide(L)'
;MPFCTQCGTEVQPADIFCGSCGARQAHAAGAPGPTSRPATPPPPHNPANDFLKNLTSRNASLMCYIPVAGWIISIIILASDRFRAEREVRFHAFQGLYLFVLWLFVDWVFAPFSYSIEAPHYIAKALKAVVFGAWIFMMVKTSQGDNFRLPILGELADRSVSEQK
;
A
#
# COMPACT_ATOMS: atom_id res chain seq x y z
N MET A 1 -34.61 -4.29 -22.59
CA MET A 1 -34.21 -2.96 -22.08
C MET A 1 -33.19 -3.14 -20.95
N PRO A 2 -31.99 -2.55 -21.05
CA PRO A 2 -31.00 -2.62 -19.97
C PRO A 2 -31.39 -1.71 -18.80
N PHE A 3 -31.00 -2.10 -17.59
CA PHE A 3 -31.24 -1.34 -16.36
C PHE A 3 -29.92 -0.88 -15.75
N CYS A 4 -29.94 0.28 -15.10
CA CYS A 4 -28.80 0.80 -14.37
C CYS A 4 -28.42 -0.12 -13.21
N THR A 5 -27.16 -0.53 -13.14
CA THR A 5 -26.63 -1.42 -12.09
C THR A 5 -26.53 -0.77 -10.70
N GLN A 6 -26.75 0.54 -10.60
CA GLN A 6 -26.67 1.29 -9.35
C GLN A 6 -28.04 1.68 -8.79
N CYS A 7 -28.98 2.13 -9.64
CA CYS A 7 -30.30 2.60 -9.18
C CYS A 7 -31.50 1.86 -9.77
N GLY A 8 -31.29 0.90 -10.67
CA GLY A 8 -32.35 0.10 -11.27
C GLY A 8 -33.25 0.83 -12.27
N THR A 9 -32.99 2.11 -12.58
CA THR A 9 -33.73 2.85 -13.62
C THR A 9 -33.40 2.28 -15.01
N GLU A 10 -34.40 2.23 -15.90
CA GLU A 10 -34.21 1.84 -17.29
C GLU A 10 -33.28 2.83 -18.01
N VAL A 11 -32.33 2.32 -18.79
CA VAL A 11 -31.36 3.11 -19.56
C VAL A 11 -31.37 2.67 -21.02
N GLN A 12 -31.04 3.58 -21.93
CA GLN A 12 -30.92 3.23 -23.35
C GLN A 12 -29.59 2.51 -23.61
N PRO A 13 -29.51 1.60 -24.59
CA PRO A 13 -28.28 0.88 -24.92
C PRO A 13 -27.10 1.77 -25.31
N ALA A 14 -27.36 3.00 -25.80
CA ALA A 14 -26.35 3.98 -26.17
C ALA A 14 -25.95 4.93 -25.03
N ASP A 15 -26.62 4.89 -23.88
CA ASP A 15 -26.37 5.81 -22.78
C ASP A 15 -25.04 5.49 -22.08
N ILE A 16 -24.10 6.44 -22.12
CA ILE A 16 -22.80 6.32 -21.41
C ILE A 16 -22.98 6.50 -19.89
N PHE A 17 -24.01 7.26 -19.48
CA PHE A 17 -24.33 7.55 -18.08
C PHE A 17 -25.83 7.42 -17.84
N CYS A 18 -26.23 7.00 -16.65
CA CYS A 18 -27.64 6.97 -16.24
C CYS A 18 -28.16 8.39 -15.99
N GLY A 19 -29.26 8.79 -16.63
CA GLY A 19 -29.86 10.10 -16.44
C GLY A 19 -30.49 10.35 -15.06
N SER A 20 -30.74 9.29 -14.28
CA SER A 20 -31.36 9.38 -12.94
C SER A 20 -30.33 9.52 -11.82
N CYS A 21 -29.27 8.69 -11.82
CA CYS A 21 -28.28 8.65 -10.73
C CYS A 21 -26.86 9.05 -11.14
N GLY A 22 -26.58 9.26 -12.43
CA GLY A 22 -25.26 9.64 -12.95
C GLY A 22 -24.23 8.51 -13.07
N ALA A 23 -24.58 7.27 -12.75
CA ALA A 23 -23.65 6.14 -12.85
C ALA A 23 -23.26 5.82 -14.31
N ARG A 24 -21.98 5.55 -14.58
CA ARG A 24 -21.50 5.08 -15.90
C ARG A 24 -22.07 3.71 -16.25
N GLN A 25 -22.55 3.55 -17.48
CA GLN A 25 -23.05 2.27 -17.99
C GLN A 25 -21.96 1.58 -18.82
N ALA A 26 -21.68 0.31 -18.51
CA ALA A 26 -20.64 -0.46 -19.21
C ALA A 26 -21.01 -0.85 -20.66
N HIS A 27 -22.27 -0.65 -21.06
CA HIS A 27 -22.83 -1.16 -22.32
C HIS A 27 -22.80 -0.17 -23.48
N ALA A 28 -22.34 1.08 -23.28
CA ALA A 28 -22.25 2.10 -24.34
C ALA A 28 -21.14 1.88 -25.38
N ALA A 29 -20.65 0.64 -25.52
CA ALA A 29 -19.72 0.23 -26.58
C ALA A 29 -20.44 -0.72 -27.55
N GLY A 30 -21.54 -0.24 -28.14
CA GLY A 30 -22.33 -0.97 -29.13
C GLY A 30 -22.40 -0.21 -30.45
N ALA A 31 -21.28 -0.13 -31.17
CA ALA A 31 -21.29 0.20 -32.60
C ALA A 31 -20.58 -0.95 -33.36
N PRO A 32 -21.23 -1.60 -34.34
CA PRO A 32 -20.58 -2.63 -35.15
C PRO A 32 -19.67 -1.95 -36.18
N GLY A 33 -18.39 -1.78 -35.84
CA GLY A 33 -17.37 -1.43 -36.82
C GLY A 33 -16.89 -2.69 -37.56
N PRO A 34 -16.77 -2.69 -38.90
CA PRO A 34 -16.22 -3.82 -39.62
C PRO A 34 -14.69 -3.72 -39.53
N THR A 35 -14.08 -4.51 -38.67
CA THR A 35 -12.74 -5.09 -38.87
C THR A 35 -12.44 -5.99 -37.68
N SER A 36 -12.47 -7.29 -37.94
CA SER A 36 -11.89 -8.32 -37.09
C SER A 36 -10.38 -8.07 -36.98
N ARG A 37 -9.95 -7.23 -36.04
CA ARG A 37 -8.59 -7.28 -35.54
C ARG A 37 -8.46 -8.59 -34.75
N PRO A 38 -7.43 -9.42 -34.95
CA PRO A 38 -7.19 -10.57 -34.10
C PRO A 38 -7.20 -10.08 -32.65
N ALA A 39 -8.10 -10.64 -31.83
CA ALA A 39 -8.13 -10.38 -30.41
C ALA A 39 -6.72 -10.65 -29.88
N THR A 40 -6.02 -9.58 -29.52
CA THR A 40 -4.75 -9.71 -28.82
C THR A 40 -5.10 -10.46 -27.55
N PRO A 41 -4.46 -11.61 -27.25
CA PRO A 41 -4.76 -12.35 -26.04
C PRO A 41 -4.65 -11.36 -24.87
N PRO A 42 -5.60 -11.37 -23.91
CA PRO A 42 -5.49 -10.51 -22.75
C PRO A 42 -4.09 -10.71 -22.15
N PRO A 43 -3.37 -9.62 -21.82
CA PRO A 43 -2.04 -9.73 -21.24
C PRO A 43 -2.10 -10.69 -20.05
N PRO A 44 -1.06 -11.51 -19.83
CA PRO A 44 -1.06 -12.51 -18.77
C PRO A 44 -1.51 -11.85 -17.47
N HIS A 45 -2.62 -12.35 -16.92
CA HIS A 45 -3.22 -11.85 -15.71
C HIS A 45 -2.25 -12.12 -14.57
N ASN A 46 -1.43 -11.11 -14.25
CA ASN A 46 -0.55 -11.17 -13.11
C ASN A 46 -1.34 -10.66 -11.90
N PRO A 47 -1.80 -11.53 -10.98
CA PRO A 47 -2.67 -11.13 -9.88
C PRO A 47 -2.03 -10.05 -8.99
N ALA A 48 -0.70 -9.99 -8.93
CA ALA A 48 0.03 -8.94 -8.22
C ALA A 48 -0.15 -7.54 -8.86
N ASN A 49 -0.19 -7.45 -10.19
CA ASN A 49 -0.42 -6.18 -10.87
C ASN A 49 -1.83 -5.67 -10.67
N ASP A 50 -2.81 -6.56 -10.57
CA ASP A 50 -4.20 -6.16 -10.33
C ASP A 50 -4.45 -5.80 -8.87
N PHE A 51 -3.75 -6.42 -7.92
CA PHE A 51 -3.74 -5.98 -6.53
C PHE A 51 -3.23 -4.53 -6.39
N LEU A 52 -2.06 -4.21 -6.96
CA LEU A 52 -1.48 -2.86 -6.86
C LEU A 52 -2.32 -1.78 -7.55
N LYS A 53 -3.03 -2.12 -8.64
CA LYS A 53 -3.94 -1.19 -9.33
C LYS A 53 -5.16 -0.83 -8.50
N ASN A 54 -5.68 -1.77 -7.72
CA ASN A 54 -6.87 -1.58 -6.89
C ASN A 54 -6.55 -0.97 -5.51
N LEU A 55 -5.27 -0.85 -5.15
CA LEU A 55 -4.86 -0.22 -3.90
C LEU A 55 -4.86 1.31 -4.01
N THR A 56 -5.56 1.95 -3.07
CA THR A 56 -5.43 3.39 -2.84
C THR A 56 -4.09 3.70 -2.15
N SER A 57 -3.55 4.90 -2.37
CA SER A 57 -2.30 5.38 -1.75
C SER A 57 -2.29 5.23 -0.22
N ARG A 58 -3.46 5.49 0.40
CA ARG A 58 -3.66 5.33 1.84
C ARG A 58 -3.56 3.87 2.28
N ASN A 59 -4.24 2.96 1.57
CA ASN A 59 -4.23 1.54 1.91
C ASN A 59 -2.85 0.92 1.68
N ALA A 60 -2.17 1.32 0.60
CA ALA A 60 -0.80 0.91 0.33
C ALA A 60 0.14 1.33 1.47
N SER A 61 0.05 2.58 1.93
CA SER A 61 0.84 3.10 3.05
C SER A 61 0.54 2.38 4.37
N LEU A 62 -0.74 2.05 4.63
CA LEU A 62 -1.14 1.29 5.82
C LEU A 62 -0.56 -0.12 5.84
N MET A 63 -0.54 -0.79 4.69
CA MET A 63 -0.02 -2.16 4.59
C MET A 63 1.48 -2.24 4.88
N CYS A 64 2.25 -1.17 4.66
CA CYS A 64 3.66 -1.08 5.03
C CYS A 64 3.90 -1.18 6.54
N TYR A 65 2.91 -0.83 7.37
CA TYR A 65 3.00 -0.90 8.83
C TYR A 65 2.41 -2.17 9.43
N ILE A 66 1.94 -3.12 8.62
CA ILE A 66 1.45 -4.41 9.12
C ILE A 66 2.64 -5.15 9.76
N PRO A 67 2.53 -5.56 11.03
CA PRO A 67 3.56 -6.36 11.66
C PRO A 67 3.82 -7.65 10.88
N VAL A 68 5.07 -8.10 10.79
CA VAL A 68 5.50 -9.35 10.13
C VAL A 68 5.46 -9.33 8.60
N ALA A 69 4.42 -8.78 7.96
CA ALA A 69 4.26 -8.78 6.50
C ALA A 69 4.56 -7.42 5.83
N GLY A 70 4.54 -6.32 6.60
CA GLY A 70 4.65 -4.96 6.08
C GLY A 70 5.97 -4.67 5.39
N TRP A 71 7.06 -5.36 5.74
CA TRP A 71 8.35 -5.23 5.04
C TRP A 71 8.28 -5.77 3.60
N ILE A 72 7.57 -6.88 3.36
CA ILE A 72 7.36 -7.44 2.02
C ILE A 72 6.58 -6.44 1.18
N ILE A 73 5.48 -5.92 1.73
CA ILE A 73 4.63 -4.94 1.05
C ILE A 73 5.41 -3.65 0.76
N SER A 74 6.24 -3.21 1.70
CA SER A 74 7.11 -2.04 1.52
C SER A 74 8.09 -2.24 0.36
N ILE A 75 8.72 -3.41 0.24
CA ILE A 75 9.60 -3.74 -0.89
C ILE A 75 8.81 -3.75 -2.20
N ILE A 76 7.65 -4.41 -2.24
CA ILE A 76 6.80 -4.46 -3.44
C ILE A 76 6.40 -3.06 -3.88
N ILE A 77 5.99 -2.19 -2.95
CA ILE A 77 5.62 -0.79 -3.24
C ILE A 77 6.81 -0.01 -3.79
N LEU A 78 8.00 -0.14 -3.18
CA LEU A 78 9.23 0.50 -3.65
C LEU A 78 9.67 0.02 -5.04
N ALA A 79 9.47 -1.26 -5.33
CA ALA A 79 9.82 -1.86 -6.62
C ALA A 79 8.76 -1.58 -7.70
N SER A 80 7.54 -1.19 -7.33
CA SER A 80 6.46 -0.97 -8.28
C SER A 80 6.59 0.37 -9.00
N ASP A 81 6.38 0.36 -10.32
CA ASP A 81 6.29 1.60 -11.10
C ASP A 81 5.03 2.41 -10.77
N ARG A 82 3.97 1.76 -10.30
CA ARG A 82 2.68 2.40 -9.96
C ARG A 82 2.85 3.49 -8.90
N PHE A 83 3.62 3.23 -7.85
CA PHE A 83 3.80 4.16 -6.73
C PHE A 83 5.06 5.02 -6.87
N ARG A 84 5.80 4.92 -7.98
CA ARG A 84 7.07 5.63 -8.18
C ARG A 84 6.92 7.15 -8.12
N ALA A 85 5.81 7.68 -8.64
CA ALA A 85 5.48 9.11 -8.59
C ALA A 85 4.88 9.56 -7.25
N GLU A 86 4.45 8.62 -6.40
CA GLU A 86 3.75 8.92 -5.14
C GLU A 86 4.73 8.98 -3.97
N ARG A 87 5.29 10.18 -3.75
CA ARG A 87 6.32 10.42 -2.72
C ARG A 87 5.89 9.97 -1.33
N GLU A 88 4.65 10.21 -0.94
CA GLU A 88 4.13 9.89 0.39
C GLU A 88 4.05 8.37 0.63
N VAL A 89 3.55 7.62 -0.35
CA VAL A 89 3.46 6.15 -0.25
C VAL A 89 4.86 5.54 -0.12
N ARG A 90 5.82 6.05 -0.88
CA ARG A 90 7.22 5.62 -0.80
C ARG A 90 7.86 5.98 0.55
N PHE A 91 7.55 7.16 1.08
CA PHE A 91 7.99 7.55 2.42
C PHE A 91 7.50 6.58 3.49
N HIS A 92 6.21 6.22 3.47
CA HIS A 92 5.65 5.25 4.41
C HIS A 92 6.25 3.85 4.24
N ALA A 93 6.51 3.44 3.00
CA ALA A 93 7.17 2.16 2.72
C ALA A 93 8.61 2.11 3.26
N PHE A 94 9.42 3.16 3.08
CA PHE A 94 10.75 3.24 3.71
C PHE A 94 10.67 3.29 5.23
N GLN A 95 9.79 4.12 5.79
CA GLN A 95 9.63 4.26 7.23
C GLN A 95 9.18 2.93 7.88
N GLY A 96 8.26 2.19 7.25
CA GLY A 96 7.84 0.85 7.66
C GLY A 96 8.96 -0.17 7.58
N LEU A 97 9.73 -0.16 6.49
CA LEU A 97 10.90 -1.03 6.30
C LEU A 97 11.98 -0.76 7.36
N TYR A 98 12.27 0.50 7.68
CA TYR A 98 13.23 0.85 8.72
C TYR A 98 12.78 0.48 10.13
N LEU A 99 11.49 0.60 10.44
CA LEU A 99 10.95 0.08 11.70
C LEU A 99 11.13 -1.43 11.82
N PHE A 100 10.94 -2.18 10.72
CA PHE A 100 11.21 -3.61 10.69
C PHE A 100 12.71 -3.94 10.86
N VAL A 101 13.59 -3.21 10.18
CA VAL A 101 15.05 -3.38 10.34
C VAL A 101 15.48 -3.05 11.77
N LEU A 102 14.93 -1.99 12.37
CA LEU A 102 15.19 -1.64 13.77
C LEU A 102 14.72 -2.76 14.72
N TRP A 103 13.56 -3.36 14.48
CA TRP A 103 13.10 -4.53 15.24
C TRP A 103 14.10 -5.69 15.15
N LEU A 104 14.54 -6.05 13.94
CA LEU A 104 15.52 -7.11 13.73
C LEU A 104 16.86 -6.79 14.38
N PHE A 105 17.28 -5.53 14.34
CA PHE A 105 18.51 -5.09 15.00
C PHE A 105 18.43 -5.29 16.51
N VAL A 106 17.29 -4.94 17.13
CA VAL A 106 17.09 -5.19 18.57
C VAL A 106 17.11 -6.69 18.87
N ASP A 107 16.48 -7.51 18.03
CA ASP A 107 16.53 -8.96 18.17
C ASP A 107 17.96 -9.50 18.09
N TRP A 108 18.71 -9.11 17.08
CA TRP A 108 20.02 -9.68 16.80
C TRP A 108 21.10 -9.19 17.76
N VAL A 109 21.04 -7.93 18.17
CA VAL A 109 22.01 -7.35 19.11
C VAL A 109 21.76 -7.81 20.54
N PHE A 110 20.51 -7.88 20.99
CA PHE A 110 20.22 -8.18 22.40
C PHE A 110 19.96 -9.66 22.69
N ALA A 111 19.58 -10.49 21.71
CA ALA A 111 19.42 -11.93 21.89
C ALA A 111 20.65 -12.63 22.51
N PRO A 112 21.90 -12.42 22.04
CA PRO A 112 23.06 -13.12 22.59
C PRO A 112 23.35 -12.75 24.05
N PHE A 113 23.04 -11.51 24.48
CA PHE A 113 23.26 -11.07 25.86
C PHE A 113 22.13 -11.49 26.81
N SER A 114 20.92 -11.76 26.29
CA SER A 114 19.75 -12.14 27.09
C SER A 114 19.90 -13.48 27.80
N TYR A 115 20.82 -14.34 27.35
CA TYR A 115 21.06 -15.67 27.94
C TYR A 115 22.04 -15.64 29.12
N SER A 116 22.84 -14.58 29.26
CA SER A 116 23.94 -14.52 30.23
C SER A 116 23.75 -13.49 31.34
N ILE A 117 22.90 -12.47 31.16
CA ILE A 117 22.69 -11.38 32.13
C ILE A 117 21.21 -10.96 32.10
N GLU A 118 20.56 -10.86 33.27
CA GLU A 118 19.12 -10.54 33.37
C GLU A 118 18.81 -9.06 33.06
N ALA A 119 19.68 -8.12 33.43
CA ALA A 119 19.48 -6.68 33.19
C ALA A 119 19.29 -6.30 31.70
N PRO A 120 20.13 -6.74 30.73
CA PRO A 120 19.93 -6.44 29.31
C PRO A 120 18.66 -7.06 28.72
N HIS A 121 18.12 -8.13 29.33
CA HIS A 121 16.86 -8.74 28.89
C HIS A 121 15.65 -7.81 29.08
N TYR A 122 15.54 -7.15 30.24
CA TYR A 122 14.45 -6.20 30.50
C TYR A 122 14.55 -4.96 29.60
N ILE A 123 15.77 -4.47 29.36
CA ILE A 123 16.03 -3.35 28.45
C ILE A 123 15.61 -3.72 27.03
N ALA A 124 15.98 -4.92 26.55
CA ALA A 124 15.60 -5.40 25.23
C ALA A 124 14.08 -5.53 25.05
N LYS A 125 13.39 -6.07 26.07
CA LYS A 125 11.92 -6.15 26.09
C LYS A 125 11.27 -4.77 26.06
N ALA A 126 11.76 -3.83 26.86
CA ALA A 126 11.24 -2.46 26.87
C ALA A 126 11.45 -1.77 25.51
N LEU A 127 12.64 -1.92 24.92
CA LEU A 127 12.95 -1.35 23.60
C LEU A 127 12.07 -1.94 22.50
N LYS A 128 11.85 -3.27 22.51
CA LYS A 128 10.89 -3.92 21.61
C LYS A 128 9.47 -3.41 21.81
N ALA A 129 9.02 -3.23 23.05
CA ALA A 129 7.69 -2.70 23.33
C ALA A 129 7.54 -1.27 22.79
N VAL A 130 8.57 -0.44 22.90
CA VAL A 130 8.61 0.91 22.31
C VAL A 130 8.55 0.85 20.78
N VAL A 131 9.34 -0.02 20.14
CA VAL A 131 9.33 -0.18 18.68
C VAL A 131 7.95 -0.69 18.20
N PHE A 132 7.36 -1.65 18.92
CA PHE A 132 6.02 -2.15 18.64
C PHE A 132 4.95 -1.06 18.78
N GLY A 133 5.03 -0.28 19.86
CA GLY A 133 4.15 0.85 20.11
C GLY A 133 4.27 1.92 19.02
N ALA A 134 5.50 2.19 18.55
CA ALA A 134 5.75 3.08 17.42
C ALA A 134 5.09 2.56 16.14
N TRP A 135 5.09 1.24 15.89
CA TRP A 135 4.39 0.63 14.76
C TRP A 135 2.89 0.85 14.81
N ILE A 136 2.26 0.53 15.95
CA ILE A 136 0.82 0.74 16.15
C ILE A 136 0.48 2.23 15.99
N PHE A 137 1.28 3.11 16.59
CA PHE A 137 1.09 4.55 16.50
C PHE A 137 1.21 5.05 15.05
N MET A 138 2.21 4.60 14.30
CA MET A 138 2.32 4.92 12.87
C MET A 138 1.13 4.40 12.07
N MET A 139 0.67 3.18 12.34
CA MET A 139 -0.47 2.59 11.65
C MET A 139 -1.76 3.39 11.88
N VAL A 140 -2.03 3.77 13.14
CA VAL A 140 -3.19 4.61 13.52
C VAL A 140 -3.08 6.01 12.92
N LYS A 141 -1.89 6.59 12.87
CA LYS A 141 -1.71 7.93 12.32
C LYS A 141 -1.85 7.93 10.79
N THR A 142 -1.29 6.92 10.13
CA THR A 142 -1.43 6.71 8.69
C THR A 142 -2.89 6.43 8.30
N SER A 143 -3.67 5.76 9.17
CA SER A 143 -5.09 5.48 8.89
C SER A 143 -5.95 6.73 8.89
N GLN A 144 -5.57 7.72 9.72
CA GLN A 144 -6.18 9.05 9.75
C GLN A 144 -5.76 9.92 8.56
N GLY A 145 -4.77 9.49 7.77
CA GLY A 145 -4.20 10.27 6.67
C GLY A 145 -3.15 11.29 7.10
N ASP A 146 -2.64 11.17 8.33
CA ASP A 146 -1.60 12.03 8.86
C ASP A 146 -0.21 11.49 8.53
N ASN A 147 0.61 12.33 7.89
CA ASN A 147 1.98 12.00 7.51
C ASN A 147 2.97 12.29 8.64
N PHE A 148 2.92 11.48 9.69
CA PHE A 148 3.85 11.62 10.81
C PHE A 148 5.22 11.05 10.49
N ARG A 149 6.23 11.89 10.71
CA ARG A 149 7.63 11.55 10.51
C ARG A 149 8.26 11.28 11.86
N LEU A 150 8.82 10.10 12.03
CA LEU A 150 9.66 9.81 13.18
C LEU A 150 10.95 10.65 13.06
N PRO A 151 11.47 11.26 14.14
CA PRO A 151 12.59 12.19 14.04
C PRO A 151 13.82 11.56 13.37
N ILE A 152 14.20 10.34 13.76
CA ILE A 152 15.36 9.66 13.16
C ILE A 152 14.96 8.87 11.90
N LEU A 153 13.95 8.01 12.01
CA LEU A 153 13.57 7.12 10.89
C LEU A 153 12.89 7.83 9.74
N GLY A 154 12.15 8.91 10.02
CA GLY A 154 11.51 9.75 9.02
C GLY A 154 12.53 10.56 8.22
N GLU A 155 13.55 11.13 8.86
CA GLU A 155 14.63 11.81 8.13
C GLU A 155 15.39 10.86 7.20
N LEU A 156 15.68 9.64 7.67
CA LEU A 156 16.28 8.60 6.83
C LEU A 156 15.37 8.22 5.67
N ALA A 157 14.07 8.04 5.92
CA ALA A 157 13.10 7.71 4.89
C ALA A 157 12.98 8.82 3.84
N ASP A 158 12.96 10.09 4.27
CA ASP A 158 12.92 11.23 3.36
C ASP A 158 14.16 11.30 2.45
N ARG A 159 15.34 11.02 3.00
CA ARG A 159 16.59 10.95 2.22
C ARG A 159 16.51 9.84 1.18
N SER A 160 16.12 8.63 1.56
CA SER A 160 16.05 7.51 0.61
C SER A 160 14.97 7.68 -0.47
N VAL A 161 13.85 8.34 -0.16
CA VAL A 161 12.88 8.74 -1.19
C VAL A 161 13.48 9.75 -2.16
N SER A 162 14.30 10.68 -1.67
CA SER A 162 14.92 11.71 -2.52
C SER A 162 16.00 11.16 -3.47
N GLU A 163 16.71 10.12 -3.05
CA GLU A 163 17.76 9.46 -3.85
C GLU A 163 17.19 8.60 -4.98
N GLN A 164 15.99 8.05 -4.81
CA GLN A 164 15.34 7.22 -5.83
C GLN A 164 14.48 8.03 -6.83
N LYS A 165 14.84 9.28 -7.11
CA LYS A 165 14.26 10.08 -8.21
C LYS A 165 14.91 9.69 -9.53
#